data_AF-T0HDT3-F1
#
_entry.id   AF-T0HDT3-F1
#
_cell.length_a   1.000
_cell.length_b   1.000
_cell.length_c   1.000
_cell.angle_alpha   90.00
_cell.angle_beta   90.00
_cell.angle_gamma   90.00
#
_symmetry.space_group_name_H-M   'P 1'
#
loop_
_entity.id
_entity.type
_entity.pdbx_description
1 polymer ?
#
loop_
_entity_poly.entity_id
_entity_poly.type
_entity_poly.pdbx_seq_one_letter_code
_entity_poly.pdbx_strand_id
1 'polypeptide(L)'
;MVDRVSASITIGGTISHALWKSLTVAIAAEALSTDWDGEPFNDSDLTEGQPLRLYAHEVANGTFKELEPICEAHGVPFVRSSYGFTGQWGPEKVVFTGTGDPVIYPCSEDGTPYVDRAKIEALGSLAAVNAYLDEADFAVPPIVITNEAGEGASIVTPVALAQAVHVPPPLEIARMLALSTRHMSPATAANWMPHCPWTCFDKDDYGWFMHVCDDVGITEAKGVPAEIRSAIHVAKRENCAWIMWDCDGPQVDELPEYEW
;
A
#
# COMPACT_ATOMS: atom_id res chain seq x y z
N MET A 1 -1.19 21.08 -32.74
CA MET A 1 -1.46 21.33 -31.31
C MET A 1 -0.97 20.10 -30.58
N VAL A 2 -0.13 20.26 -29.56
CA VAL A 2 0.30 19.13 -28.73
C VAL A 2 -0.65 19.05 -27.54
N ASP A 3 -1.08 17.84 -27.19
CA ASP A 3 -1.96 17.64 -26.06
C ASP A 3 -1.21 17.91 -24.75
N ARG A 4 -1.91 18.53 -23.81
CA ARG A 4 -1.33 19.13 -22.61
C ARG A 4 -2.13 18.71 -21.39
N VAL A 5 -1.42 18.37 -20.33
CA VAL A 5 -2.00 17.87 -19.08
C VAL A 5 -1.23 18.44 -17.88
N SER A 6 -1.82 18.38 -16.70
CA SER A 6 -1.10 18.63 -15.45
C SER A 6 -0.13 17.49 -15.17
N ALA A 7 1.08 17.82 -14.72
CA ALA A 7 2.07 16.84 -14.29
C ALA A 7 2.87 17.33 -13.09
N SER A 8 3.36 16.38 -12.30
CA SER A 8 4.28 16.61 -11.20
C SER A 8 5.49 15.69 -11.33
N ILE A 9 6.64 16.11 -10.83
CA ILE A 9 7.85 15.31 -10.79
C ILE A 9 8.52 15.47 -9.43
N THR A 10 8.93 14.36 -8.84
CA THR A 10 9.71 14.32 -7.62
C THR A 10 11.11 13.84 -7.97
N ILE A 11 12.13 14.65 -7.72
CA ILE A 11 13.54 14.32 -8.00
C ILE A 11 14.32 14.26 -6.69
N GLY A 12 15.40 13.48 -6.67
CA GLY A 12 16.17 13.30 -5.44
C GLY A 12 17.51 12.64 -5.63
N GLY A 13 18.17 12.34 -4.52
CA GLY A 13 19.50 11.73 -4.50
C GLY A 13 20.62 12.73 -4.29
N THR A 14 21.85 12.21 -4.26
CA THR A 14 23.06 13.02 -4.07
C THR A 14 23.53 13.54 -5.43
N ILE A 15 23.62 14.86 -5.57
CA ILE A 15 24.00 15.53 -6.81
C ILE A 15 25.08 16.57 -6.56
N SER A 16 25.96 16.78 -7.55
CA SER A 16 26.95 17.85 -7.47
C SER A 16 26.31 19.22 -7.63
N HIS A 17 26.94 20.26 -7.08
CA HIS A 17 26.53 21.64 -7.29
C HIS A 17 26.51 22.05 -8.77
N ALA A 18 27.38 21.46 -9.60
CA ALA A 18 27.39 21.72 -11.04
C ALA A 18 26.13 21.15 -11.72
N LEU A 19 25.75 19.92 -11.38
CA LEU A 19 24.53 19.29 -11.86
C LEU A 19 23.28 20.02 -11.35
N TRP A 20 23.29 20.46 -10.09
CA TRP A 20 22.21 21.27 -9.53
C TRP A 20 21.93 22.52 -10.36
N LYS A 21 22.97 23.23 -10.81
CA LYS A 21 22.80 24.39 -11.71
C LYS A 21 22.14 24.04 -13.03
N SER A 22 22.44 22.87 -13.60
CA SER A 22 21.80 22.41 -14.84
C SER A 22 20.33 22.08 -14.60
N LEU A 23 20.01 21.42 -13.48
CA LEU A 23 18.63 21.10 -13.10
C LEU A 23 17.81 22.38 -12.87
N THR A 24 18.34 23.39 -12.16
CA THR A 24 17.59 24.64 -11.92
C THR A 24 17.32 25.44 -13.19
N VAL A 25 18.20 25.37 -14.19
CA VAL A 25 17.94 25.94 -15.52
C VAL A 25 16.78 25.23 -16.22
N ALA A 26 16.72 23.90 -16.17
CA ALA A 26 15.62 23.12 -16.75
C ALA A 26 14.29 23.38 -16.02
N ILE A 27 14.31 23.38 -14.68
CA ILE A 27 13.17 23.71 -13.81
C ILE A 27 12.58 25.08 -14.19
N ALA A 28 13.44 26.09 -14.37
CA ALA A 28 13.01 27.43 -14.77
C ALA A 28 12.48 27.47 -16.21
N ALA A 29 13.10 26.74 -17.14
CA ALA A 29 12.67 26.67 -18.54
C ALA A 29 11.26 26.05 -18.68
N GLU A 30 10.92 25.13 -17.78
CA GLU A 30 9.62 24.46 -17.73
C GLU A 30 8.62 25.12 -16.78
N ALA A 31 9.01 26.24 -16.15
CA ALA A 31 8.20 27.04 -15.23
C ALA A 31 7.61 26.21 -14.07
N LEU A 32 8.40 25.29 -13.50
CA LEU A 32 7.92 24.43 -12.40
C LEU A 32 7.90 25.18 -11.07
N SER A 33 6.96 24.79 -10.20
CA SER A 33 6.74 25.34 -8.86
C SER A 33 6.66 24.20 -7.83
N THR A 34 6.72 24.52 -6.53
CA THR A 34 6.53 23.52 -5.45
C THR A 34 5.06 23.27 -5.08
N ASP A 35 4.12 23.90 -5.78
CA ASP A 35 2.67 23.72 -5.66
C ASP A 35 1.97 24.05 -6.98
N TRP A 36 0.82 23.46 -7.28
CA TRP A 36 0.15 23.51 -8.60
C TRP A 36 -0.05 24.93 -9.15
N ASP A 37 -0.40 25.88 -8.28
CA ASP A 37 -0.61 27.29 -8.61
C ASP A 37 0.40 28.20 -7.89
N GLY A 38 1.55 27.64 -7.52
CA GLY A 38 2.61 28.34 -6.79
C GLY A 38 3.47 29.25 -7.66
N GLU A 39 4.28 30.07 -7.00
CA GLU A 39 5.33 30.85 -7.67
C GLU A 39 6.40 29.93 -8.27
N PRO A 40 7.12 30.38 -9.31
CA PRO A 40 8.23 29.62 -9.88
C PRO A 40 9.24 29.21 -8.80
N PHE A 41 9.72 27.97 -8.89
CA PHE A 41 10.66 27.38 -7.95
C PHE A 41 11.89 28.26 -7.75
N ASN A 42 12.32 28.37 -6.50
CA ASN A 42 13.56 29.00 -6.11
C ASN A 42 14.33 28.12 -5.11
N ASP A 43 15.66 28.28 -5.06
CA ASP A 43 16.52 27.45 -4.19
C ASP A 43 16.16 27.51 -2.69
N SER A 44 15.45 28.56 -2.23
CA SER A 44 15.00 28.64 -0.83
C SER A 44 13.74 27.81 -0.53
N ASP A 45 13.09 27.26 -1.56
CA ASP A 45 11.98 26.31 -1.40
C ASP A 45 12.47 24.89 -1.06
N LEU A 46 13.78 24.64 -1.16
CA LEU A 46 14.38 23.37 -0.78
C LEU A 46 14.17 23.10 0.70
N THR A 47 13.59 21.94 1.00
CA THR A 47 13.45 21.45 2.37
C THR A 47 14.51 20.39 2.65
N GLU A 48 15.36 20.63 3.65
CA GLU A 48 16.43 19.71 4.02
C GLU A 48 15.88 18.32 4.39
N GLY A 49 16.50 17.27 3.86
CA GLY A 49 16.12 15.89 4.12
C GLY A 49 14.85 15.42 3.39
N GLN A 50 14.32 16.21 2.45
CA GLN A 50 13.19 15.83 1.60
C GLN A 50 13.62 15.71 0.12
N PRO A 51 12.93 14.89 -0.69
CA PRO A 51 13.05 14.99 -2.14
C PRO A 51 12.43 16.31 -2.63
N LEU A 52 12.84 16.79 -3.80
CA LEU A 52 12.26 17.99 -4.40
C LEU A 52 11.05 17.59 -5.26
N ARG A 53 9.86 18.07 -4.87
CA ARG A 53 8.63 17.87 -5.63
C ARG A 53 8.23 19.15 -6.36
N LEU A 54 7.96 18.99 -7.65
CA LEU A 54 7.68 20.08 -8.59
C LEU A 54 6.40 19.79 -9.36
N TYR A 55 5.70 20.85 -9.76
CA TYR A 55 4.39 20.80 -10.39
C TYR A 55 4.34 21.77 -11.57
N ALA A 56 3.55 21.43 -12.58
CA ALA A 56 3.18 22.34 -13.64
C ALA A 56 1.86 21.95 -14.30
N HIS A 57 1.14 22.98 -14.73
CA HIS A 57 0.03 22.83 -15.65
C HIS A 57 0.50 22.90 -17.10
N GLU A 58 -0.36 22.44 -18.01
CA GLU A 58 -0.13 22.59 -19.45
C GLU A 58 1.15 21.92 -19.99
N VAL A 59 1.55 20.80 -19.38
CA VAL A 59 2.76 20.04 -19.76
C VAL A 59 2.49 19.25 -21.03
N ALA A 60 3.27 19.51 -22.07
CA ALA A 60 3.11 18.87 -23.38
C ALA A 60 3.42 17.37 -23.31
N ASN A 61 2.47 16.53 -23.72
CA ASN A 61 2.50 15.07 -23.58
C ASN A 61 2.66 14.59 -22.11
N GLY A 62 2.44 15.46 -21.13
CA GLY A 62 2.65 15.12 -19.71
C GLY A 62 4.11 14.86 -19.32
N THR A 63 5.07 15.23 -20.16
CA THR A 63 6.52 14.97 -19.99
C THR A 63 7.31 16.27 -19.87
N PHE A 64 8.26 16.29 -18.94
CA PHE A 64 9.25 17.36 -18.74
C PHE A 64 10.47 17.12 -19.63
N LYS A 65 10.47 17.76 -20.80
CA LYS A 65 11.45 17.55 -21.89
C LYS A 65 12.84 18.09 -21.61
N GLU A 66 12.97 19.05 -20.69
CA GLU A 66 14.26 19.60 -20.29
C GLU A 66 14.78 18.91 -19.03
N LEU A 67 13.90 18.64 -18.05
CA LEU A 67 14.30 18.11 -16.74
C LEU A 67 14.55 16.58 -16.75
N GLU A 68 13.66 15.79 -17.35
CA GLU A 68 13.79 14.31 -17.34
C GLU A 68 15.09 13.84 -18.02
N PRO A 69 15.49 14.35 -19.20
CA PRO A 69 16.73 13.89 -19.85
C PRO A 69 18.00 14.19 -19.05
N ILE A 70 18.03 15.30 -18.30
CA ILE A 70 19.16 15.61 -17.40
C ILE A 70 19.20 14.58 -16.26
N CYS A 71 18.04 14.23 -15.71
CA CYS A 71 17.96 13.23 -14.66
C CYS A 71 18.43 11.86 -15.14
N GLU A 72 17.93 11.41 -16.30
CA GLU A 72 18.32 10.14 -16.92
C GLU A 72 19.82 10.08 -17.24
N ALA A 73 20.36 11.14 -17.87
CA ALA A 73 21.76 11.19 -18.27
C ALA A 73 22.76 11.17 -17.09
N HIS A 74 22.33 11.66 -15.92
CA HIS A 74 23.17 11.79 -14.74
C HIS A 74 22.79 10.85 -13.59
N GLY A 75 21.84 9.94 -13.81
CA GLY A 75 21.39 8.98 -12.81
C GLY A 75 20.70 9.62 -11.60
N VAL A 76 20.02 10.75 -11.79
CA VAL A 76 19.21 11.38 -10.74
C VAL A 76 17.86 10.67 -10.69
N PRO A 77 17.54 9.92 -9.63
CA PRO A 77 16.26 9.23 -9.53
C PRO A 77 15.10 10.21 -9.52
N PHE A 78 14.01 9.83 -10.19
CA PHE A 78 12.77 10.60 -10.18
C PHE A 78 11.52 9.74 -10.28
N VAL A 79 10.40 10.31 -9.83
CA VAL A 79 9.05 9.83 -10.09
C VAL A 79 8.23 10.97 -10.68
N ARG A 80 7.73 10.79 -11.90
CA ARG A 80 6.78 11.70 -12.54
C ARG A 80 5.37 11.12 -12.44
N SER A 81 4.38 11.97 -12.19
CA SER A 81 2.96 11.65 -12.37
C SER A 81 2.34 12.63 -13.35
N SER A 82 1.62 12.15 -14.36
CA SER A 82 0.86 12.99 -15.29
C SER A 82 -0.59 12.55 -15.38
N TYR A 83 -1.48 13.52 -15.56
CA TYR A 83 -2.89 13.24 -15.79
C TYR A 83 -3.10 12.62 -17.17
N GLY A 84 -4.23 11.94 -17.32
CA GLY A 84 -4.66 11.39 -18.60
C GLY A 84 -5.15 12.50 -19.53
N PHE A 85 -5.06 12.24 -20.83
CA PHE A 85 -5.73 13.03 -21.85
C PHE A 85 -6.86 12.19 -22.46
N THR A 86 -8.10 12.60 -22.19
CA THR A 86 -9.31 11.83 -22.54
C THR A 86 -9.30 11.38 -24.01
N GLY A 87 -9.39 10.07 -24.21
CA GLY A 87 -9.44 9.46 -25.54
C GLY A 87 -8.07 9.19 -26.19
N GLN A 88 -6.96 9.54 -25.54
CA GLN A 88 -5.61 9.23 -26.04
C GLN A 88 -4.79 8.40 -25.04
N TRP A 89 -4.67 8.82 -23.78
CA TRP A 89 -3.95 8.08 -22.75
C TRP A 89 -4.56 8.31 -21.36
N GLY A 90 -4.39 7.34 -20.46
CA GLY A 90 -4.79 7.46 -19.06
C GLY A 90 -3.71 8.13 -18.20
N PRO A 91 -4.02 8.49 -16.94
CA PRO A 91 -3.00 8.95 -16.01
C PRO A 91 -1.91 7.90 -15.83
N GLU A 92 -0.67 8.37 -15.69
CA GLU A 92 0.50 7.51 -15.61
C GLU A 92 1.50 8.04 -14.58
N LYS A 93 2.25 7.10 -14.02
CA LYS A 93 3.43 7.33 -13.21
C LYS A 93 4.65 6.80 -13.95
N VAL A 94 5.73 7.56 -13.98
CA VAL A 94 7.02 7.14 -14.55
C VAL A 94 8.06 7.14 -13.47
N VAL A 95 8.72 5.99 -13.29
CA VAL A 95 9.73 5.78 -12.27
C VAL A 95 11.08 5.57 -12.93
N PHE A 96 12.06 6.35 -12.50
CA PHE A 96 13.46 6.17 -12.85
C PHE A 96 14.30 6.07 -11.58
N THR A 97 14.99 4.95 -11.40
CA THR A 97 15.73 4.64 -10.17
C THR A 97 17.17 5.14 -10.17
N GLY A 98 17.56 5.93 -11.18
CA GLY A 98 18.94 6.38 -11.41
C GLY A 98 19.75 5.48 -12.35
N THR A 99 19.20 4.33 -12.74
CA THR A 99 19.83 3.39 -13.68
C THR A 99 18.79 2.73 -14.58
N GLY A 100 19.22 2.29 -15.77
CA GLY A 100 18.32 1.68 -16.75
C GLY A 100 17.44 2.70 -17.47
N ASP A 101 16.34 2.23 -18.03
CA ASP A 101 15.34 3.09 -18.67
C ASP A 101 14.19 3.40 -17.67
N PRO A 102 13.56 4.59 -17.74
CA PRO A 102 12.35 4.88 -16.97
C PRO A 102 11.23 3.89 -17.29
N VAL A 103 10.48 3.48 -16.27
CA VAL A 103 9.37 2.52 -16.39
C VAL A 103 8.04 3.24 -16.16
N ILE A 104 7.08 2.98 -17.04
CA ILE A 104 5.74 3.59 -17.00
C ILE A 104 4.74 2.62 -16.32
N TYR A 105 3.97 3.17 -15.39
CA TYR A 105 2.95 2.49 -14.61
C TYR A 105 1.60 3.20 -14.77
N PRO A 106 0.52 2.50 -15.15
CA PRO A 106 -0.83 3.05 -15.08
C PRO A 106 -1.19 3.45 -13.65
N CYS A 107 -1.81 4.62 -13.48
CA CYS A 107 -2.25 5.07 -12.18
C CYS A 107 -3.60 5.79 -12.26
N SER A 108 -4.24 5.96 -11.11
CA SER A 108 -5.40 6.83 -10.95
C SER A 108 -4.96 8.31 -10.99
N GLU A 109 -5.89 9.26 -11.10
CA GLU A 109 -5.57 10.70 -11.06
C GLU A 109 -4.90 11.14 -9.75
N ASP A 110 -5.16 10.42 -8.65
CA ASP A 110 -4.48 10.65 -7.36
C ASP A 110 -3.04 10.10 -7.30
N GLY A 111 -2.57 9.45 -8.37
CA GLY A 111 -1.25 8.84 -8.46
C GLY A 111 -1.13 7.43 -7.87
N THR A 112 -2.24 6.81 -7.46
CA THR A 112 -2.25 5.41 -6.97
C THR A 112 -2.04 4.44 -8.15
N PRO A 113 -0.96 3.65 -8.16
CA PRO A 113 -0.70 2.70 -9.25
C PRO A 113 -1.72 1.56 -9.23
N TYR A 114 -2.05 1.04 -10.42
CA TYR A 114 -2.92 -0.12 -10.54
C TYR A 114 -2.42 -1.08 -11.61
N VAL A 115 -2.95 -2.31 -11.60
CA VAL A 115 -2.71 -3.33 -12.61
C VAL A 115 -4.03 -3.77 -13.22
N ASP A 116 -4.05 -3.93 -14.55
CA ASP A 116 -5.17 -4.56 -15.23
C ASP A 116 -5.07 -6.09 -15.16
N ARG A 117 -6.16 -6.76 -15.56
CA ARG A 117 -6.23 -8.23 -15.57
C ARG A 117 -5.12 -8.87 -16.42
N ALA A 118 -4.81 -8.30 -17.58
CA ALA A 118 -3.80 -8.86 -18.48
C ALA A 118 -2.41 -8.81 -17.85
N LYS A 119 -2.10 -7.72 -17.14
CA LYS A 119 -0.86 -7.58 -16.38
C LYS A 119 -0.80 -8.53 -15.19
N ILE A 120 -1.90 -8.72 -14.46
CA ILE A 120 -1.99 -9.71 -13.37
C ILE A 120 -1.71 -11.11 -13.90
N GLU A 121 -2.31 -11.49 -15.03
CA GLU A 121 -2.10 -12.79 -15.67
C GLU A 121 -0.64 -12.96 -16.14
N ALA A 122 -0.04 -11.91 -16.71
CA ALA A 122 1.36 -11.92 -17.12
C ALA A 122 2.35 -12.02 -15.95
N LEU A 123 2.04 -11.42 -14.81
CA LEU A 123 2.86 -11.49 -13.59
C LEU A 123 2.73 -12.84 -12.89
N GLY A 124 1.61 -13.55 -13.08
CA GLY A 124 1.44 -14.96 -12.71
C GLY A 124 1.35 -15.26 -11.21
N SER A 125 1.52 -14.27 -10.34
CA SER A 125 1.36 -14.43 -8.89
C SER A 125 1.04 -13.10 -8.20
N LEU A 126 0.34 -13.17 -7.07
CA LEU A 126 0.08 -11.98 -6.24
C LEU A 126 1.38 -11.35 -5.71
N ALA A 127 2.40 -12.16 -5.42
CA ALA A 127 3.71 -11.66 -5.00
C ALA A 127 4.37 -10.79 -6.08
N ALA A 128 4.30 -11.21 -7.35
CA ALA A 128 4.82 -10.41 -8.47
C ALA A 128 3.98 -9.16 -8.74
N VAL A 129 2.66 -9.21 -8.50
CA VAL A 129 1.78 -8.03 -8.53
C VAL A 129 2.20 -7.01 -7.48
N ASN A 130 2.41 -7.45 -6.23
CA ASN A 130 2.85 -6.56 -5.17
C ASN A 130 4.23 -5.97 -5.47
N ALA A 131 5.19 -6.78 -5.92
CA ALA A 131 6.51 -6.28 -6.31
C ALA A 131 6.42 -5.22 -7.44
N TYR A 132 5.56 -5.43 -8.43
CA TYR A 132 5.32 -4.46 -9.49
C TYR A 132 4.73 -3.13 -8.96
N LEU A 133 3.81 -3.20 -8.00
CA LEU A 133 3.23 -2.00 -7.37
C LEU A 133 4.23 -1.32 -6.42
N ASP A 134 5.04 -2.07 -5.67
CA ASP A 134 6.10 -1.55 -4.82
C ASP A 134 7.17 -0.80 -5.65
N GLU A 135 7.52 -1.31 -6.84
CA GLU A 135 8.39 -0.62 -7.78
C GLU A 135 7.74 0.68 -8.30
N ALA A 136 6.42 0.68 -8.54
CA ALA A 136 5.68 1.88 -8.93
C ALA A 136 5.62 2.93 -7.81
N ASP A 137 5.68 2.50 -6.55
CA ASP A 137 5.71 3.37 -5.36
C ASP A 137 7.13 3.64 -4.85
N PHE A 138 8.11 3.59 -5.76
CA PHE A 138 9.49 3.96 -5.49
C PHE A 138 9.59 5.28 -4.72
N ALA A 139 10.14 5.20 -3.50
CA ALA A 139 10.38 6.35 -2.66
C ALA A 139 11.63 7.10 -3.13
N VAL A 140 11.44 8.23 -3.81
CA VAL A 140 12.53 9.09 -4.25
C VAL A 140 13.34 9.56 -3.02
N PRO A 141 14.68 9.33 -2.99
CA PRO A 141 15.50 9.70 -1.84
C PRO A 141 15.58 11.23 -1.68
N PRO A 142 15.94 11.75 -0.49
CA PRO A 142 16.16 13.18 -0.30
C PRO A 142 17.15 13.77 -1.31
N ILE A 143 16.91 15.01 -1.74
CA ILE A 143 17.87 15.73 -2.57
C ILE A 143 19.00 16.27 -1.69
N VAL A 144 20.25 15.96 -2.05
CA VAL A 144 21.44 16.40 -1.32
C VAL A 144 22.42 16.99 -2.31
N ILE A 145 22.72 18.28 -2.17
CA ILE A 145 23.64 19.00 -3.05
C ILE A 145 25.03 19.01 -2.41
N THR A 146 26.02 18.43 -3.09
CA THR A 146 27.41 18.36 -2.62
C THR A 146 28.34 19.26 -3.43
N ASN A 147 29.43 19.69 -2.79
CA ASN A 147 30.44 20.57 -3.41
C ASN A 147 31.49 19.82 -4.25
N GLU A 148 31.32 18.54 -4.55
CA GLU A 148 32.34 17.77 -5.27
C GLU A 148 32.24 17.95 -6.79
N ALA A 149 33.36 18.39 -7.38
CA ALA A 149 33.60 18.29 -8.81
C ALA A 149 33.86 16.82 -9.13
N GLY A 150 33.04 16.23 -10.00
CA GLY A 150 33.02 14.78 -10.21
C GLY A 150 34.36 14.18 -10.61
N GLU A 151 34.79 13.16 -9.88
CA GLU A 151 35.42 11.96 -10.42
C GLU A 151 35.42 10.84 -9.37
N GLY A 152 34.94 9.66 -9.78
CA GLY A 152 35.03 8.43 -9.00
C GLY A 152 33.76 8.11 -8.23
N ALA A 153 32.93 7.24 -8.81
CA ALA A 153 31.93 6.47 -8.08
C ALA A 153 32.63 5.74 -6.91
N SER A 154 32.56 6.33 -5.71
CA SER A 154 32.75 5.59 -4.48
C SER A 154 31.44 4.91 -4.16
N ILE A 155 31.51 3.59 -4.09
CA ILE A 155 30.46 2.73 -3.56
C ILE A 155 30.31 3.12 -2.08
N VAL A 156 29.48 4.12 -1.81
CA VAL A 156 29.00 4.38 -0.46
C VAL A 156 28.10 3.21 -0.15
N THR A 157 28.62 2.27 0.64
CA THR A 157 27.78 1.28 1.31
C THR A 157 26.73 2.08 2.07
N PRO A 158 25.42 1.84 1.86
CA PRO A 158 24.43 2.60 2.59
C PRO A 158 24.69 2.37 4.07
N VAL A 159 25.09 3.44 4.77
CA VAL A 159 24.85 3.52 6.20
C VAL A 159 23.34 3.56 6.28
N ALA A 160 22.73 2.41 6.55
CA ALA A 160 21.37 2.36 7.01
C ALA A 160 21.32 3.28 8.23
N LEU A 161 20.89 4.53 8.02
CA LEU A 161 20.09 5.15 9.05
C LEU A 161 18.93 4.19 9.20
N ALA A 162 19.02 3.37 10.25
CA ALA A 162 17.83 2.92 10.93
C ALA A 162 17.12 4.20 11.40
N GLN A 163 16.46 4.90 10.46
CA GLN A 163 15.12 5.32 10.74
C GLN A 163 14.49 4.07 11.32
N ALA A 164 14.04 4.14 12.57
CA ALA A 164 13.04 3.20 13.00
C ALA A 164 11.91 3.41 12.00
N VAL A 165 11.93 2.60 10.94
CA VAL A 165 10.81 2.39 10.06
C VAL A 165 9.72 2.17 11.07
N HIS A 166 8.77 3.10 11.15
CA HIS A 166 7.51 2.75 11.74
C HIS A 166 6.97 1.72 10.78
N VAL A 167 7.44 0.47 10.94
CA VAL A 167 6.80 -0.71 10.42
C VAL A 167 5.52 -0.65 11.22
N PRO A 168 4.38 -0.23 10.63
CA PRO A 168 3.13 -0.43 11.32
C PRO A 168 3.16 -1.89 11.75
N PRO A 169 2.81 -2.20 13.01
CA PRO A 169 2.84 -3.57 13.46
C PRO A 169 2.15 -4.42 12.40
N PRO A 170 2.75 -5.57 12.01
CA PRO A 170 2.23 -6.37 10.92
C PRO A 170 0.73 -6.52 11.13
N LEU A 171 -0.05 -6.25 10.08
CA LEU A 171 -1.51 -6.34 10.16
C LEU A 171 -1.86 -7.72 10.72
N GLU A 172 -2.59 -7.73 11.83
CA GLU A 172 -3.05 -8.97 12.42
C GLU A 172 -4.25 -9.47 11.59
N ILE A 173 -3.98 -10.44 10.71
CA ILE A 173 -5.00 -11.09 9.91
C ILE A 173 -5.41 -12.38 10.63
N ALA A 174 -6.64 -12.41 11.12
CA ALA A 174 -7.22 -13.58 11.77
C ALA A 174 -8.21 -14.29 10.85
N ARG A 175 -8.10 -15.62 10.75
CA ARG A 175 -9.12 -16.45 10.10
C ARG A 175 -10.34 -16.60 11.00
N MET A 176 -11.51 -16.53 10.41
CA MET A 176 -12.80 -16.69 11.09
C MET A 176 -13.55 -17.88 10.48
N LEU A 177 -14.07 -18.75 11.33
CA LEU A 177 -14.96 -19.85 10.94
C LEU A 177 -16.40 -19.32 10.98
N ALA A 178 -17.05 -19.21 9.82
CA ALA A 178 -18.46 -18.89 9.74
C ALA A 178 -19.30 -20.17 9.91
N LEU A 179 -20.26 -20.16 10.84
CA LEU A 179 -21.17 -21.27 11.12
C LEU A 179 -22.59 -20.76 11.23
N SER A 180 -23.56 -21.58 10.80
CA SER A 180 -24.96 -21.34 11.11
C SER A 180 -25.21 -21.37 12.62
N THR A 181 -26.07 -20.47 13.14
CA THR A 181 -26.59 -20.59 14.53
C THR A 181 -27.33 -21.90 14.76
N ARG A 182 -27.78 -22.59 13.70
CA ARG A 182 -28.32 -23.96 13.77
C ARG A 182 -27.38 -24.97 14.42
N HIS A 183 -26.08 -24.70 14.48
CA HIS A 183 -25.11 -25.54 15.20
C HIS A 183 -25.07 -25.33 16.71
N MET A 184 -25.96 -24.50 17.24
CA MET A 184 -26.08 -24.22 18.66
C MET A 184 -27.54 -24.38 19.09
N SER A 185 -27.82 -24.88 20.29
CA SER A 185 -29.22 -24.97 20.74
C SER A 185 -29.78 -23.58 21.10
N PRO A 186 -31.09 -23.33 20.94
CA PRO A 186 -31.72 -22.09 21.42
C PRO A 186 -31.51 -21.84 22.92
N ALA A 187 -31.39 -22.91 23.71
CA ALA A 187 -31.10 -22.82 25.14
C ALA A 187 -29.68 -22.29 25.39
N THR A 188 -28.68 -22.78 24.65
CA THR A 188 -27.30 -22.29 24.71
C THR A 188 -27.21 -20.84 24.25
N ALA A 189 -27.88 -20.52 23.15
CA ALA A 189 -27.96 -19.15 22.62
C ALA A 189 -28.54 -18.15 23.63
N ALA A 190 -29.68 -18.47 24.25
CA ALA A 190 -30.37 -17.54 25.15
C ALA A 190 -29.71 -17.44 26.53
N ASN A 191 -29.14 -18.54 27.04
CA ASN A 191 -28.76 -18.63 28.46
C ASN A 191 -27.26 -18.78 28.71
N TRP A 192 -26.48 -19.22 27.71
CA TRP A 192 -25.05 -19.46 27.88
C TRP A 192 -24.20 -18.44 27.13
N MET A 193 -24.53 -18.14 25.87
CA MET A 193 -23.77 -17.16 25.05
C MET A 193 -23.61 -15.79 25.72
N PRO A 194 -24.65 -15.18 26.34
CA PRO A 194 -24.52 -13.90 27.04
C PRO A 194 -23.60 -13.95 28.28
N HIS A 195 -23.27 -15.16 28.74
CA HIS A 195 -22.48 -15.43 29.93
C HIS A 195 -21.22 -16.26 29.60
N CYS A 196 -20.81 -16.27 28.33
CA CYS A 196 -19.59 -16.95 27.89
C CYS A 196 -18.40 -16.48 28.75
N PRO A 197 -17.58 -17.39 29.31
CA PRO A 197 -16.50 -17.02 30.22
C PRO A 197 -15.27 -16.43 29.51
N TRP A 198 -15.30 -16.32 28.18
CA TRP A 198 -14.28 -15.64 27.38
C TRP A 198 -14.93 -14.73 26.32
N THR A 199 -14.09 -14.05 25.55
CA THR A 199 -14.50 -13.05 24.57
C THR A 199 -15.56 -13.57 23.59
N CYS A 200 -16.77 -13.04 23.74
CA CYS A 200 -17.93 -13.32 22.92
C CYS A 200 -18.79 -12.06 22.81
N PHE A 201 -19.15 -11.67 21.60
CA PHE A 201 -19.89 -10.44 21.31
C PHE A 201 -21.21 -10.77 20.64
N ASP A 202 -22.26 -10.06 21.07
CA ASP A 202 -23.58 -10.11 20.48
C ASP A 202 -23.60 -9.40 19.11
N LYS A 203 -24.26 -10.01 18.13
CA LYS A 203 -24.54 -9.47 16.79
C LYS A 203 -26.05 -9.22 16.62
N ASP A 204 -26.73 -8.91 17.72
CA ASP A 204 -28.18 -8.75 17.82
C ASP A 204 -28.91 -9.99 17.27
N ASP A 205 -29.97 -9.77 16.49
CA ASP A 205 -30.82 -10.83 15.93
C ASP A 205 -30.10 -11.77 14.95
N TYR A 206 -28.84 -11.50 14.63
CA TYR A 206 -28.07 -12.24 13.62
C TYR A 206 -27.10 -13.28 14.21
N GLY A 207 -26.78 -13.22 15.50
CA GLY A 207 -25.94 -14.23 16.16
C GLY A 207 -24.78 -13.65 16.97
N TRP A 208 -23.57 -14.22 16.87
CA TRP A 208 -22.45 -13.87 17.76
C TRP A 208 -21.07 -13.98 17.11
N PHE A 209 -20.13 -13.16 17.57
CA PHE A 209 -18.70 -13.35 17.35
C PHE A 209 -18.05 -13.94 18.60
N MET A 210 -17.46 -15.12 18.49
CA MET A 210 -16.80 -15.81 19.60
C MET A 210 -15.31 -15.99 19.30
N HIS A 211 -14.45 -15.58 20.22
CA HIS A 211 -13.02 -15.88 20.14
C HIS A 211 -12.78 -17.37 20.38
N VAL A 212 -11.86 -17.98 19.62
CA VAL A 212 -11.44 -19.37 19.81
C VAL A 212 -10.45 -19.42 20.97
N CYS A 213 -10.96 -19.66 22.19
CA CYS A 213 -10.13 -19.68 23.39
C CYS A 213 -9.12 -20.84 23.37
N ASP A 214 -7.83 -20.52 23.55
CA ASP A 214 -6.74 -21.50 23.59
C ASP A 214 -6.64 -22.25 24.92
N ASP A 215 -7.21 -21.70 26.00
CA ASP A 215 -7.17 -22.32 27.33
C ASP A 215 -8.14 -23.51 27.40
N VAL A 216 -7.56 -24.70 27.29
CA VAL A 216 -8.29 -25.98 27.38
C VAL A 216 -8.97 -26.14 28.74
N GLY A 217 -8.41 -25.61 29.82
CA GLY A 217 -9.03 -25.66 31.15
C GLY A 217 -10.34 -24.88 31.22
N ILE A 218 -10.47 -23.83 30.41
CA ILE A 218 -11.70 -23.05 30.26
C ILE A 218 -12.64 -23.74 29.27
N THR A 219 -12.16 -24.11 28.08
CA THR A 219 -13.03 -24.66 27.02
C THR A 219 -13.57 -26.05 27.34
N GLU A 220 -12.85 -26.86 28.11
CA GLU A 220 -13.30 -28.19 28.54
C GLU A 220 -13.96 -28.23 29.93
N ALA A 221 -14.22 -27.06 30.53
CA ALA A 221 -14.91 -27.01 31.81
C ALA A 221 -16.32 -27.62 31.70
N LYS A 222 -16.78 -28.27 32.78
CA LYS A 222 -18.08 -28.99 32.82
C LYS A 222 -19.28 -28.13 32.42
N GLY A 223 -19.19 -26.81 32.57
CA GLY A 223 -20.24 -25.85 32.22
C GLY A 223 -20.27 -25.41 30.76
N VAL A 224 -19.32 -25.84 29.92
CA VAL A 224 -19.29 -25.47 28.49
C VAL A 224 -20.15 -26.46 27.69
N PRO A 225 -21.16 -25.98 26.93
CA PRO A 225 -22.00 -26.82 26.08
C PRO A 225 -21.18 -27.63 25.07
N ALA A 226 -21.65 -28.84 24.75
CA ALA A 226 -20.92 -29.74 23.88
C ALA A 226 -20.79 -29.19 22.46
N GLU A 227 -21.83 -28.51 21.97
CA GLU A 227 -21.87 -27.83 20.67
C GLU A 227 -20.81 -26.73 20.54
N ILE A 228 -20.58 -25.96 21.61
CA ILE A 228 -19.55 -24.91 21.65
C ILE A 228 -18.17 -25.54 21.64
N ARG A 229 -17.96 -26.61 22.41
CA ARG A 229 -16.69 -27.37 22.40
C ARG A 229 -16.39 -27.94 21.03
N SER A 230 -17.35 -28.60 20.39
CA SER A 230 -17.18 -29.15 19.05
C SER A 230 -16.80 -28.06 18.04
N ALA A 231 -17.50 -26.92 18.05
CA ALA A 231 -17.19 -25.81 17.16
C ALA A 231 -15.78 -25.21 17.41
N ILE A 232 -15.34 -25.12 18.67
CA ILE A 232 -13.96 -24.71 19.01
C ILE A 232 -12.94 -25.70 18.46
N HIS A 233 -13.19 -27.01 18.54
CA HIS A 233 -12.26 -28.01 17.98
C HIS A 233 -12.16 -27.89 16.47
N VAL A 234 -13.28 -27.69 15.77
CA VAL A 234 -13.28 -27.44 14.32
C VAL A 234 -12.51 -26.16 14.01
N ALA A 235 -12.79 -25.07 14.71
CA ALA A 235 -12.11 -23.79 14.49
C ALA A 235 -10.59 -23.90 14.73
N LYS A 236 -10.16 -24.60 15.79
CA LYS A 236 -8.73 -24.86 16.05
C LYS A 236 -8.10 -25.70 14.95
N ARG A 237 -8.79 -26.75 14.48
CA ARG A 237 -8.31 -27.60 13.37
C ARG A 237 -8.10 -26.79 12.08
N GLU A 238 -9.01 -25.86 11.80
CA GLU A 238 -8.95 -25.00 10.61
C GLU A 238 -8.07 -23.75 10.80
N ASN A 239 -7.37 -23.64 11.95
CA ASN A 239 -6.52 -22.51 12.31
C ASN A 239 -7.26 -21.16 12.28
N CYS A 240 -8.47 -21.14 12.82
CA CYS A 240 -9.31 -19.96 12.99
C CYS A 240 -9.14 -19.39 14.41
N ALA A 241 -9.05 -18.06 14.52
CA ALA A 241 -9.01 -17.35 15.80
C ALA A 241 -10.41 -16.90 16.27
N TRP A 242 -11.38 -16.90 15.35
CA TRP A 242 -12.77 -16.49 15.62
C TRP A 242 -13.76 -17.49 15.04
N ILE A 243 -14.93 -17.58 15.67
CA ILE A 243 -16.13 -18.23 15.14
C ILE A 243 -17.19 -17.12 15.00
N MET A 244 -17.77 -16.99 13.82
CA MET A 244 -18.98 -16.20 13.60
C MET A 244 -20.16 -17.15 13.52
N TRP A 245 -21.02 -17.07 14.53
CA TRP A 245 -22.33 -17.70 14.52
C TRP A 245 -23.29 -16.76 13.82
N ASP A 246 -23.74 -17.13 12.62
CA ASP A 246 -24.65 -16.31 11.81
C ASP A 246 -25.94 -17.06 11.51
N CYS A 247 -27.10 -16.39 11.54
CA CYS A 247 -28.39 -17.05 11.30
C CYS A 247 -28.52 -17.63 9.88
N ASP A 248 -27.78 -17.07 8.93
CA ASP A 248 -27.67 -17.51 7.53
C ASP A 248 -26.31 -18.14 7.19
N GLY A 249 -25.49 -18.42 8.22
CA GLY A 249 -24.19 -19.04 8.07
C GLY A 249 -24.26 -20.47 7.50
N PRO A 250 -23.14 -20.99 6.97
CA PRO A 250 -23.09 -22.35 6.41
C PRO A 250 -23.22 -23.41 7.52
N GLN A 251 -23.84 -24.54 7.16
CA GLN A 251 -23.88 -25.72 8.01
C GLN A 251 -22.70 -26.65 7.67
N VAL A 252 -22.20 -27.35 8.69
CA VAL A 252 -21.03 -28.23 8.64
C VAL A 252 -21.43 -29.59 9.20
N ASP A 253 -21.34 -30.63 8.37
CA ASP A 253 -21.87 -31.99 8.65
C ASP A 253 -21.36 -32.65 9.95
N GLU A 254 -20.19 -32.25 10.45
CA GLU A 254 -19.58 -32.81 11.67
C GLU A 254 -20.04 -32.12 12.97
N LEU A 255 -20.80 -31.03 12.88
CA LEU A 255 -21.35 -30.33 14.03
C LEU A 255 -22.82 -30.71 14.25
N PRO A 256 -23.29 -30.79 15.50
CA PRO A 256 -24.70 -31.06 15.79
C PRO A 256 -25.58 -29.95 15.23
N GLU A 257 -26.80 -30.28 14.84
CA GLU A 257 -27.81 -29.33 14.38
C GLU A 257 -29.00 -29.29 15.35
N TYR A 258 -29.59 -28.11 15.50
CA TYR A 258 -30.73 -27.84 16.36
C TYR A 258 -31.80 -27.07 15.59
N GLU A 259 -33.05 -27.30 15.98
CA GLU A 259 -34.20 -26.50 15.51
C GLU A 259 -34.20 -25.13 16.19
N TRP A 260 -34.46 -24.08 15.42
CA TRP A 260 -34.51 -22.67 15.82
C TRP A 260 -35.82 -22.02 15.40
#